data_AF-A0AAI8YY36-F1
#
_entry.id   AF-A0AAI8YY36-F1
#
_cell.length_a   1.000
_cell.length_b   1.000
_cell.length_c   1.000
_cell.angle_alpha   90.00
_cell.angle_beta   90.00
_cell.angle_gamma   90.00
#
_symmetry.space_group_name_H-M   'P 1'
#
loop_
_entity.id
_entity.type
_entity.pdbx_description
1 polymer ?
#
loop_
_entity_poly.entity_id
_entity_poly.type
_entity_poly.pdbx_seq_one_letter_code
_entity_poly.pdbx_strand_id
1 'polypeptide(L)'
;MVATAVLSPTLLVPSLNDLYNVPGMGYAAGARRLRAELVKRVNAQVVEAVEFLHDNGIVHGVKSIDQWTEEEVYRQLGDPVKEEVRTTSEAEPGMSAPRYIVGPTSIPPTDFRTSDIYLVDFGESFRGEEPPRIENIGLPFMYRAPETIFTPQYNQNSEIWALACLLFEIRAGNPFFTSIMGGADEILQQMVQQKGKLPEPWWH
;
A
#
# COMPACT_ATOMS: atom_id res chain seq x y z
N MET A 1 0.88 2.18 1.43
CA MET A 1 0.27 0.85 1.57
C MET A 1 1.36 -0.17 1.59
N VAL A 2 1.63 -0.74 2.76
CA VAL A 2 2.72 -1.67 2.94
C VAL A 2 2.08 -3.02 3.22
N ALA A 3 1.70 -3.72 2.16
CA ALA A 3 1.73 -5.17 2.26
C ALA A 3 3.21 -5.53 2.38
N THR A 4 3.69 -5.61 3.61
CA THR A 4 5.09 -5.87 3.91
C THR A 4 5.34 -7.36 3.69
N ALA A 5 5.70 -7.73 2.46
CA ALA A 5 6.33 -9.01 2.20
C ALA A 5 7.77 -8.91 2.74
N VAL A 6 8.00 -9.45 3.95
CA VAL A 6 9.31 -9.38 4.60
C VAL A 6 10.36 -10.13 3.79
N LEU A 7 11.59 -9.62 3.65
CA LEU A 7 12.72 -10.40 3.15
C LEU A 7 13.93 -10.40 4.12
N SER A 8 13.76 -10.00 5.40
CA SER A 8 14.84 -9.95 6.40
C SER A 8 14.32 -9.77 7.86
N PRO A 9 15.05 -10.19 8.93
CA PRO A 9 14.59 -10.17 10.33
C PRO A 9 14.50 -8.78 10.99
N THR A 10 14.59 -7.69 10.23
CA THR A 10 14.59 -6.32 10.77
C THR A 10 13.24 -5.68 10.47
N LEU A 11 12.58 -5.09 11.47
CA LEU A 11 11.24 -4.47 11.44
C LEU A 11 11.08 -3.34 10.40
N LEU A 12 12.16 -2.89 9.75
CA LEU A 12 12.15 -1.93 8.65
C LEU A 12 12.48 -2.66 7.34
N VAL A 13 11.45 -2.93 6.55
CA VAL A 13 11.54 -3.65 5.28
C VAL A 13 11.06 -2.73 4.15
N PRO A 14 11.77 -2.66 3.01
CA PRO A 14 11.30 -1.88 1.87
C PRO A 14 9.86 -2.21 1.50
N SER A 15 9.07 -1.17 1.29
CA SER A 15 7.71 -1.33 0.79
C SER A 15 7.74 -1.92 -0.61
N LEU A 16 6.60 -2.46 -1.06
CA LEU A 16 6.46 -2.91 -2.45
C LEU A 16 6.86 -1.79 -3.44
N ASN A 17 6.51 -0.55 -3.12
CA ASN A 17 6.87 0.64 -3.89
C ASN A 17 8.40 0.85 -3.96
N ASP A 18 9.12 0.59 -2.88
CA ASP A 18 10.60 0.66 -2.85
C ASP A 18 11.26 -0.43 -3.70
N LEU A 19 10.59 -1.56 -3.92
CA LEU A 19 11.06 -2.61 -4.84
C LEU A 19 10.95 -2.18 -6.32
N TYR A 20 9.94 -1.36 -6.65
CA TYR A 20 9.66 -0.95 -8.02
C TYR A 20 10.31 0.38 -8.41
N ASN A 21 10.56 1.26 -7.44
CA ASN A 21 11.08 2.60 -7.70
C ASN A 21 12.53 2.58 -8.16
N VAL A 22 12.81 3.34 -9.22
CA VAL A 22 14.17 3.65 -9.65
C VAL A 22 14.64 4.87 -8.87
N PRO A 23 15.73 4.79 -8.08
CA PRO A 23 16.25 5.95 -7.37
C PRO A 23 16.56 7.11 -8.32
N GLY A 24 16.05 8.31 -8.00
CA GLY A 24 16.45 9.57 -8.66
C GLY A 24 15.60 10.09 -9.82
N MET A 25 14.47 9.46 -10.20
CA MET A 25 13.62 9.97 -11.30
C MET A 25 12.10 9.97 -11.06
N GLY A 26 11.63 9.57 -9.88
CA GLY A 26 10.18 9.48 -9.61
C GLY A 26 9.44 8.58 -10.61
N TYR A 27 8.13 8.81 -10.78
CA TYR A 27 7.27 8.07 -11.71
C TYR A 27 7.67 8.18 -13.20
N ALA A 28 8.63 9.04 -13.56
CA ALA A 28 9.01 9.30 -14.95
C ALA A 28 9.92 8.23 -15.58
N ALA A 29 10.59 7.39 -14.79
CA ALA A 29 11.54 6.38 -15.29
C ALA A 29 10.94 4.97 -15.46
N GLY A 30 9.65 4.77 -15.14
CA GLY A 30 9.00 3.47 -15.15
C GLY A 30 9.34 2.58 -13.95
N ALA A 31 8.51 1.56 -13.71
CA ALA A 31 8.66 0.61 -12.61
C ALA A 31 9.60 -0.56 -12.98
N ARG A 32 10.51 -0.94 -12.07
CA ARG A 32 11.33 -2.16 -12.21
C ARG A 32 10.54 -3.39 -11.82
N ARG A 33 10.06 -4.18 -12.78
CA ARG A 33 9.36 -5.44 -12.46
C ARG A 33 10.29 -6.47 -11.82
N LEU A 34 9.80 -7.14 -10.78
CA LEU A 34 10.44 -8.34 -10.25
C LEU A 34 10.50 -9.43 -11.33
N ARG A 35 11.53 -10.29 -11.26
CA ARG A 35 11.64 -11.44 -12.17
C ARG A 35 10.44 -12.36 -12.01
N ALA A 36 9.94 -12.91 -13.10
CA ALA A 36 8.71 -13.73 -13.10
C ALA A 36 8.75 -14.88 -12.09
N GLU A 37 9.89 -15.56 -11.95
CA GLU A 37 10.04 -16.66 -10.98
C GLU A 37 9.97 -16.17 -9.53
N LEU A 38 10.53 -14.98 -9.24
CA LEU A 38 10.42 -14.38 -7.92
C LEU A 38 8.99 -13.95 -7.63
N VAL A 39 8.29 -13.36 -8.60
CA VAL A 39 6.86 -12.98 -8.46
C VAL A 39 6.01 -14.20 -8.14
N LYS A 40 6.18 -15.32 -8.85
CA LYS A 40 5.42 -16.55 -8.58
C LYS A 40 5.64 -17.04 -7.15
N ARG A 41 6.90 -17.06 -6.69
CA ARG A 41 7.26 -17.52 -5.35
C ARG A 41 6.73 -16.59 -4.26
N VAL A 42 6.84 -15.28 -4.43
CA VAL A 42 6.30 -14.29 -3.49
C VAL A 42 4.78 -14.40 -3.43
N ASN A 43 4.10 -14.38 -4.58
CA ASN A 43 2.64 -14.47 -4.65
C ASN A 43 2.11 -15.76 -4.02
N ALA A 44 2.76 -16.90 -4.25
CA ALA A 44 2.38 -18.17 -3.62
C ALA A 44 2.43 -18.07 -2.08
N GLN A 45 3.54 -17.57 -1.53
CA GLN A 45 3.67 -17.41 -0.08
C GLN A 45 2.68 -16.40 0.52
N VAL A 46 2.35 -15.30 -0.19
CA VAL A 46 1.31 -14.36 0.29
C VAL A 46 -0.04 -15.07 0.36
N VAL A 47 -0.40 -15.82 -0.68
CA VAL A 47 -1.68 -16.55 -0.73
C VAL A 47 -1.74 -17.61 0.37
N GLU A 48 -0.68 -18.42 0.53
CA GLU A 48 -0.59 -19.43 1.59
C GLU A 48 -0.71 -18.82 3.00
N ALA A 49 -0.08 -17.66 3.23
CA ALA A 49 -0.17 -16.97 4.51
C ALA A 49 -1.60 -16.45 4.79
N VAL A 50 -2.26 -15.84 3.79
CA VAL A 50 -3.63 -15.32 3.95
C VAL A 50 -4.63 -16.47 4.09
N GLU A 51 -4.50 -17.54 3.31
CA GLU A 51 -5.32 -18.75 3.42
C GLU A 51 -5.22 -19.35 4.83
N PHE A 52 -3.99 -19.49 5.35
CA PHE A 52 -3.78 -19.96 6.72
C PHE A 52 -4.49 -19.08 7.76
N LEU A 53 -4.47 -17.75 7.61
CA LEU A 53 -5.20 -16.87 8.53
C LEU A 53 -6.71 -17.06 8.41
N HIS A 54 -7.23 -17.12 7.19
CA HIS A 54 -8.67 -17.28 6.94
C HIS A 54 -9.21 -18.59 7.49
N ASP A 55 -8.46 -19.69 7.33
CA ASP A 55 -8.78 -21.00 7.89
C ASP A 55 -8.82 -21.01 9.43
N ASN A 56 -8.07 -20.10 10.05
CA ASN A 56 -8.06 -19.88 11.50
C ASN A 56 -9.03 -18.78 11.95
N GLY A 57 -9.91 -18.30 11.06
CA GLY A 57 -10.91 -17.28 11.34
C GLY A 57 -10.33 -15.88 11.58
N ILE A 58 -9.11 -15.62 11.10
CA ILE A 58 -8.41 -14.34 11.23
C ILE A 58 -8.42 -13.63 9.87
N VAL A 59 -8.68 -12.33 9.89
CA VAL A 59 -8.51 -11.42 8.76
C VAL A 59 -7.32 -10.52 9.09
N HIS A 60 -6.37 -10.35 8.17
CA HIS A 60 -5.11 -9.67 8.45
C HIS A 60 -5.30 -8.18 8.74
N GLY A 61 -6.09 -7.48 7.92
CA GLY A 61 -6.34 -6.04 8.12
C GLY A 61 -5.08 -5.16 7.97
N VAL A 62 -5.23 -3.92 7.51
CA VAL A 62 -4.07 -3.02 7.29
C VAL A 62 -4.22 -1.76 8.12
N LYS A 63 -3.18 -1.43 8.89
CA LYS A 63 -3.11 -0.21 9.68
C LYS A 63 -2.75 0.99 8.81
N SER A 64 -3.49 2.08 8.99
CA SER A 64 -3.03 3.38 8.54
C SER A 64 -1.99 3.91 9.51
N ILE A 65 -0.87 4.39 8.98
CA ILE A 65 0.17 5.08 9.78
C ILE A 65 -0.34 6.37 10.42
N ASP A 66 -1.54 6.83 10.07
CA ASP A 66 -2.19 8.04 10.61
C ASP A 66 -2.37 8.02 12.14
N GLN A 67 -2.32 6.83 12.75
CA GLN A 67 -2.46 6.69 14.21
C GLN A 67 -1.12 6.74 14.97
N TRP A 68 0.02 6.79 14.28
CA TRP A 68 1.33 6.84 14.94
C TRP A 68 1.59 8.25 15.48
N THR A 69 2.24 8.35 16.64
CA THR A 69 2.75 9.65 17.09
C THR A 69 3.97 10.06 16.26
N GLU A 70 4.28 11.35 16.25
CA GLU A 70 5.45 11.88 15.53
C GLU A 70 6.75 11.20 15.99
N GLU A 71 6.87 10.88 17.28
CA GLU A 71 8.02 10.17 17.84
C GLU A 71 8.10 8.70 17.38
N GLU A 72 6.96 8.04 17.18
CA GLU A 72 6.91 6.67 16.64
C GLU A 72 7.30 6.66 15.16
N VAL A 73 6.83 7.65 14.40
CA VAL A 73 7.25 7.88 13.00
C VAL A 73 8.76 8.06 12.92
N TYR A 74 9.35 8.96 13.70
CA TYR A 74 10.80 9.21 13.66
C TYR A 74 11.63 8.04 14.17
N ARG A 75 11.16 7.33 15.19
CA ARG A 75 11.85 6.13 15.71
C ARG A 75 11.98 5.04 14.64
N GLN A 76 10.95 4.87 13.82
CA GLN A 76 10.93 3.83 12.79
C GLN A 76 11.56 4.32 11.47
N LEU A 77 11.17 5.49 11.00
CA LEU A 77 11.53 6.00 9.67
C LEU A 77 12.78 6.88 9.66
N GLY A 78 13.32 7.21 10.84
CA GLY A 78 14.41 8.16 10.99
C GLY A 78 13.94 9.61 10.96
N ASP A 79 14.89 10.53 11.17
CA ASP A 79 14.61 11.96 11.09
C ASP A 79 14.31 12.40 9.64
N PRO A 80 13.34 13.30 9.42
CA PRO A 80 13.00 13.78 8.09
C PRO A 80 14.16 14.54 7.46
N VAL A 81 14.49 14.18 6.22
CA VAL A 81 15.50 14.88 5.44
C VAL A 81 14.87 16.12 4.81
N LYS A 82 15.39 17.30 5.17
CA LYS A 82 14.90 18.60 4.71
C LYS A 82 15.84 19.17 3.67
N GLU A 83 15.27 19.76 2.62
CA GLU A 83 16.01 20.51 1.60
C GLU A 83 15.45 21.94 1.51
N GLU A 84 16.32 22.92 1.33
CA GLU A 84 15.90 24.31 1.15
C GLU A 84 15.23 24.53 -0.21
N VAL A 85 14.16 25.33 -0.21
CA VAL A 85 13.50 25.72 -1.45
C VAL A 85 14.38 26.70 -2.21
N ARG A 86 14.74 26.35 -3.45
CA ARG A 86 15.47 27.23 -4.37
C ARG A 86 14.57 27.66 -5.51
N THR A 87 14.63 28.94 -5.87
CA THR A 87 13.94 29.43 -7.07
C THR A 87 14.76 29.08 -8.31
N THR A 88 14.08 28.90 -9.45
CA THR A 88 14.74 28.66 -10.74
C THR A 88 15.63 29.81 -11.18
N SER A 89 15.40 31.01 -10.65
CA SER A 89 16.21 32.21 -10.88
C SER A 89 17.30 32.43 -9.82
N GLU A 90 17.51 31.51 -8.89
CA GLU A 90 18.43 31.61 -7.74
C GLU A 90 18.18 32.80 -6.78
N ALA A 91 17.04 33.49 -6.94
CA ALA A 91 16.59 34.52 -6.02
C ALA A 91 16.03 33.91 -4.72
N GLU A 92 16.03 34.71 -3.65
CA GLU A 92 15.38 34.34 -2.39
C GLU A 92 13.89 33.99 -2.59
N PRO A 93 13.41 32.87 -2.03
CA PRO A 93 11.99 32.54 -2.07
C PRO A 93 11.13 33.65 -1.44
N GLY A 94 10.01 33.98 -2.07
CA GLY A 94 9.08 34.98 -1.52
C GLY A 94 8.49 34.57 -0.17
N MET A 95 7.92 35.51 0.59
CA MET A 95 7.38 35.25 1.93
C MET A 95 6.31 34.15 1.99
N SER A 96 5.65 33.86 0.88
CA SER A 96 4.63 32.81 0.77
C SER A 96 5.20 31.43 0.39
N ALA A 97 6.49 31.33 0.07
CA ALA A 97 7.14 30.08 -0.25
C ALA A 97 7.52 29.32 1.03
N PRO A 98 7.39 27.98 1.07
CA PRO A 98 7.93 27.17 2.16
C PRO A 98 9.43 27.40 2.32
N ARG A 99 9.93 27.42 3.56
CA ARG A 99 11.38 27.56 3.82
C ARG A 99 12.16 26.31 3.42
N TYR A 100 11.53 25.16 3.51
CA TYR A 100 12.10 23.87 3.15
C TYR A 100 11.02 22.93 2.63
N ILE A 101 11.46 21.94 1.87
CA ILE A 101 10.68 20.75 1.51
C ILE A 101 11.23 19.57 2.30
N VAL A 102 10.37 18.58 2.56
CA VAL A 102 10.77 17.32 3.19
C VAL A 102 10.80 16.27 2.08
N GLY A 103 11.96 15.64 1.91
CA GLY A 103 12.10 14.53 0.97
C GLY A 103 11.31 13.31 1.46
N PRO A 104 10.78 12.48 0.54
CA PRO A 104 10.16 11.22 0.95
C PRO A 104 11.20 10.33 1.64
N THR A 105 10.86 9.75 2.79
CA THR A 105 11.68 8.70 3.39
C THR A 105 11.70 7.47 2.47
N SER A 106 12.88 6.88 2.31
CA SER A 106 13.07 5.58 1.68
C SER A 106 13.67 4.61 2.68
N ILE A 107 13.18 3.38 2.71
CA ILE A 107 13.88 2.31 3.41
C ILE A 107 15.09 1.93 2.53
N PRO A 108 16.33 1.95 3.06
CA PRO A 108 17.51 1.75 2.25
C PRO A 108 17.44 0.42 1.48
N PRO A 109 17.90 0.40 0.22
CA PRO A 109 17.88 -0.80 -0.61
C PRO A 109 18.65 -1.90 0.12
N THR A 110 17.93 -2.94 0.51
CA THR A 110 18.51 -4.11 1.15
C THR A 110 18.94 -5.08 0.05
N ASP A 111 20.12 -5.67 0.17
CA ASP A 111 20.49 -6.82 -0.65
C ASP A 111 19.48 -7.95 -0.37
N PHE A 112 18.53 -8.16 -1.27
CA PHE A 112 17.56 -9.25 -1.18
C PHE A 112 18.29 -10.59 -1.36
N ARG A 113 18.75 -11.16 -0.25
CA ARG A 113 19.48 -12.44 -0.23
C ARG A 113 18.55 -13.64 -0.16
N THR A 114 17.25 -13.42 0.04
CA THR A 114 16.23 -14.46 0.08
C THR A 114 15.01 -14.05 -0.75
N SER A 115 14.22 -15.06 -1.10
CA SER A 115 12.92 -14.94 -1.78
C SER A 115 11.76 -15.31 -0.86
N ASP A 116 12.06 -15.63 0.40
CA ASP A 116 11.10 -16.14 1.37
C ASP A 116 10.51 -14.97 2.13
N ILE A 117 9.17 -14.93 2.19
CA ILE A 117 8.44 -13.81 2.74
C ILE A 117 7.68 -14.15 4.02
N TYR A 118 7.50 -13.12 4.86
CA TYR A 118 6.63 -13.21 6.02
C TYR A 118 5.54 -12.15 5.90
N LEU A 119 4.31 -12.56 6.21
CA LEU A 119 3.22 -11.64 6.49
C LEU A 119 3.44 -11.08 7.91
N VAL A 120 3.49 -9.77 8.03
CA VAL A 120 3.73 -9.06 9.29
C VAL A 120 2.68 -8.00 9.52
N ASP A 121 2.78 -7.35 10.69
CA ASP A 121 1.88 -6.30 11.14
C ASP A 121 0.43 -6.76 11.27
N PHE A 122 0.15 -7.40 12.41
CA PHE A 122 -1.19 -7.87 12.79
C PHE A 122 -1.94 -6.82 13.63
N GLY A 123 -1.51 -5.56 13.60
CA GLY A 123 -2.02 -4.49 14.46
C GLY A 123 -3.51 -4.19 14.27
N GLU A 124 -4.05 -4.49 13.08
CA GLU A 124 -5.47 -4.35 12.74
C GLU A 124 -6.10 -5.70 12.33
N SER A 125 -5.47 -6.81 12.71
CA SER A 125 -6.06 -8.12 12.49
C SER A 125 -7.24 -8.33 13.42
N PHE A 126 -8.29 -8.96 12.88
CA PHE A 126 -9.53 -9.16 13.61
C PHE A 126 -10.09 -10.55 13.32
N ARG A 127 -10.99 -11.02 14.19
CA ARG A 127 -11.71 -12.28 13.96
C ARG A 127 -12.75 -12.07 12.88
N GLY A 128 -12.82 -12.95 11.88
CA GLY A 128 -13.80 -12.86 10.80
C GLY A 128 -15.26 -12.83 11.29
N GLU A 129 -15.52 -13.38 12.48
CA GLU A 129 -16.82 -13.36 13.17
C GLU A 129 -17.16 -12.00 13.81
N GLU A 130 -16.16 -11.15 14.04
CA GLU A 130 -16.27 -9.84 14.70
C GLU A 130 -15.64 -8.74 13.81
N PRO A 131 -16.17 -8.51 12.60
CA PRO A 131 -15.57 -7.55 11.68
C PRO A 131 -15.71 -6.11 12.19
N PRO A 132 -14.63 -5.30 12.17
CA PRO A 132 -14.72 -3.87 12.44
C PRO A 132 -15.44 -3.17 11.29
N ARG A 133 -15.88 -1.94 11.55
CA ARG A 133 -16.39 -1.06 10.49
C ARG A 133 -15.26 -0.66 9.55
N ILE A 134 -15.56 -0.50 8.26
CA ILE A 134 -14.58 -0.09 7.24
C ILE A 134 -13.90 1.25 7.58
N GLU A 135 -14.58 2.14 8.31
CA GLU A 135 -14.01 3.41 8.79
C GLU A 135 -12.80 3.20 9.73
N ASN A 136 -12.77 2.08 10.44
CA ASN A 136 -11.71 1.73 11.38
C ASN A 136 -10.59 0.92 10.72
N ILE A 137 -10.74 0.56 9.44
CA ILE A 137 -9.73 -0.20 8.69
C ILE A 137 -8.93 0.79 7.87
N GLY A 138 -7.62 0.83 8.12
CA GLY A 138 -6.66 1.69 7.41
C GLY A 138 -6.36 1.24 5.98
N LEU A 139 -7.30 0.58 5.31
CA LEU A 139 -7.17 0.09 3.93
C LEU A 139 -7.48 1.24 2.96
N PRO A 140 -6.50 1.67 2.12
CA PRO A 140 -6.75 2.77 1.18
C PRO A 140 -7.69 2.36 0.05
N PHE A 141 -8.45 3.33 -0.49
CA PHE A 141 -9.54 3.08 -1.44
C PHE A 141 -9.16 2.22 -2.66
N MET A 142 -7.93 2.35 -3.14
CA MET A 142 -7.43 1.60 -4.31
C MET A 142 -7.36 0.06 -4.11
N TYR A 143 -7.54 -0.45 -2.89
CA TYR A 143 -7.52 -1.90 -2.58
C TYR A 143 -8.83 -2.32 -1.90
N ARG A 144 -9.74 -1.37 -1.69
CA ARG A 144 -11.07 -1.66 -1.15
C ARG A 144 -11.90 -2.40 -2.19
N ALA A 145 -12.61 -3.42 -1.71
CA ALA A 145 -13.60 -4.12 -2.50
C ALA A 145 -14.78 -3.19 -2.81
N PRO A 146 -15.45 -3.32 -3.97
CA PRO A 146 -16.53 -2.41 -4.36
C PRO A 146 -17.64 -2.34 -3.31
N GLU A 147 -18.00 -3.46 -2.69
CA GLU A 147 -19.04 -3.51 -1.65
C GLU A 147 -18.69 -2.68 -0.40
N THR A 148 -17.40 -2.51 -0.10
CA THR A 148 -16.92 -1.74 1.06
C THR A 148 -16.96 -0.23 0.82
N ILE A 149 -17.20 0.19 -0.43
CA ILE A 149 -17.45 1.59 -0.78
C ILE A 149 -18.91 1.94 -0.50
N PHE A 150 -19.83 1.01 -0.74
CA PHE A 150 -21.27 1.21 -0.54
C PHE A 150 -21.77 0.77 0.84
N THR A 151 -21.03 -0.09 1.53
CA THR A 151 -21.42 -0.67 2.82
C THR A 151 -20.27 -0.55 3.83
N PRO A 152 -20.57 -0.39 5.12
CA PRO A 152 -19.54 -0.22 6.14
C PRO A 152 -18.87 -1.53 6.56
N GLN A 153 -19.15 -2.65 5.86
CA GLN A 153 -18.76 -3.99 6.27
C GLN A 153 -17.53 -4.45 5.50
N TYR A 154 -16.52 -4.90 6.22
CA TYR A 154 -15.33 -5.54 5.67
C TYR A 154 -15.25 -6.97 6.20
N ASN A 155 -14.92 -7.92 5.33
CA ASN A 155 -14.88 -9.34 5.67
C ASN A 155 -13.76 -10.05 4.91
N GLN A 156 -13.67 -11.38 5.06
CA GLN A 156 -12.70 -12.21 4.35
C GLN A 156 -12.75 -12.02 2.83
N ASN A 157 -13.93 -11.91 2.22
CA ASN A 157 -14.05 -11.68 0.77
C ASN A 157 -13.50 -10.32 0.34
N SER A 158 -13.70 -9.30 1.17
CA SER A 158 -13.12 -7.98 0.95
C SER A 158 -11.59 -8.01 1.07
N GLU A 159 -11.03 -8.84 1.96
CA GLU A 159 -9.58 -9.08 2.02
C GLU A 159 -9.06 -9.86 0.81
N ILE A 160 -9.82 -10.82 0.27
CA ILE A 160 -9.47 -11.50 -0.99
C ILE A 160 -9.42 -10.52 -2.17
N TRP A 161 -10.30 -9.52 -2.21
CA TRP A 161 -10.21 -8.47 -3.22
C TRP A 161 -8.93 -7.62 -3.06
N ALA A 162 -8.62 -7.21 -1.83
CA ALA A 162 -7.40 -6.46 -1.53
C ALA A 162 -6.15 -7.28 -1.90
N LEU A 163 -6.15 -8.59 -1.59
CA LEU A 163 -5.12 -9.54 -1.99
C LEU A 163 -4.98 -9.61 -3.52
N ALA A 164 -6.08 -9.66 -4.28
CA ALA A 164 -6.00 -9.65 -5.75
C ALA A 164 -5.35 -8.36 -6.29
N CYS A 165 -5.67 -7.21 -5.71
CA CYS A 165 -5.05 -5.93 -6.05
C CYS A 165 -3.54 -5.94 -5.76
N LEU A 166 -3.14 -6.48 -4.60
CA LEU A 166 -1.75 -6.66 -4.20
C LEU A 166 -0.99 -7.60 -5.15
N LEU A 167 -1.52 -8.78 -5.46
CA LEU A 167 -0.89 -9.75 -6.36
C LEU A 167 -0.69 -9.17 -7.77
N PHE A 168 -1.65 -8.36 -8.24
CA PHE A 168 -1.51 -7.62 -9.49
C PHE A 168 -0.36 -6.62 -9.40
N GLU A 169 -0.31 -5.81 -8.34
CA GLU A 169 0.75 -4.83 -8.15
C GLU A 169 2.14 -5.47 -8.11
N ILE A 170 2.27 -6.61 -7.40
CA ILE A 170 3.52 -7.37 -7.34
C ILE A 170 3.99 -7.77 -8.74
N ARG A 171 3.04 -8.15 -9.60
CA ARG A 171 3.31 -8.64 -10.95
C ARG A 171 3.54 -7.52 -11.96
N ALA A 172 2.81 -6.42 -11.84
CA ALA A 172 2.78 -5.33 -12.81
C ALA A 172 3.85 -4.27 -12.51
N GLY A 173 4.21 -4.10 -11.23
CA GLY A 173 5.04 -3.01 -10.72
C GLY A 173 4.27 -1.70 -10.56
N ASN A 174 2.95 -1.74 -10.69
CA ASN A 174 2.05 -0.60 -10.51
C ASN A 174 0.72 -1.07 -9.93
N PRO A 175 0.01 -0.23 -9.16
CA PRO A 175 -1.28 -0.59 -8.60
C PRO A 175 -2.32 -0.96 -9.66
N PHE A 176 -3.27 -1.81 -9.28
CA PHE A 176 -4.37 -2.22 -10.16
C PHE A 176 -5.38 -1.08 -10.39
N PHE A 177 -5.66 -0.33 -9.33
CA PHE A 177 -6.38 0.94 -9.35
C PHE A 177 -5.48 2.04 -8.80
N THR A 178 -5.56 3.23 -9.37
CA THR A 178 -4.73 4.38 -8.95
C THR A 178 -5.63 5.38 -8.23
N SER A 179 -5.25 5.83 -7.03
CA SER A 179 -5.96 6.91 -6.33
C SER A 179 -5.10 8.16 -6.36
N ILE A 180 -5.27 9.00 -7.38
CA ILE A 180 -4.54 10.27 -7.51
C ILE A 180 -5.22 11.34 -6.67
N MET A 181 -6.55 11.34 -6.67
CA MET A 181 -7.39 12.31 -5.95
C MET A 181 -7.92 11.76 -4.61
N GLY A 182 -7.59 10.51 -4.27
CA GLY A 182 -7.88 9.91 -2.96
C GLY A 182 -9.34 9.48 -2.76
N GLY A 183 -10.19 9.57 -3.79
CA GLY A 183 -11.64 9.44 -3.65
C GLY A 183 -12.20 8.07 -4.04
N ALA A 184 -13.28 7.66 -3.37
CA ALA A 184 -14.05 6.46 -3.72
C ALA A 184 -14.58 6.50 -5.16
N ASP A 185 -15.05 7.66 -5.63
CA ASP A 185 -15.60 7.84 -6.98
C ASP A 185 -14.56 7.56 -8.07
N GLU A 186 -13.31 7.96 -7.86
CA GLU A 186 -12.19 7.72 -8.78
C GLU A 186 -11.94 6.21 -8.96
N ILE A 187 -12.02 5.46 -7.86
CA ILE A 187 -11.84 4.01 -7.87
C ILE A 187 -13.02 3.30 -8.51
N LEU A 188 -14.26 3.71 -8.20
CA LEU A 188 -15.46 3.14 -8.81
C LEU A 188 -15.46 3.33 -10.33
N GLN A 189 -15.07 4.51 -10.81
CA GLN A 189 -14.94 4.77 -12.25
C GLN A 189 -13.93 3.80 -12.91
N GLN A 190 -12.78 3.58 -12.28
CA GLN A 190 -11.78 2.63 -12.79
C GLN A 190 -12.27 1.18 -12.76
N MET A 191 -12.95 0.77 -11.67
CA MET A 191 -13.59 -0.55 -11.59
C MET A 191 -14.56 -0.75 -12.76
N VAL A 192 -15.39 0.25 -13.04
CA VAL A 192 -16.37 0.19 -14.14
C VAL A 192 -15.69 0.11 -15.51
N GLN A 193 -14.65 0.90 -15.71
CA GLN A 193 -13.88 0.87 -16.96
C GLN A 193 -13.20 -0.48 -17.21
N GLN A 194 -12.74 -1.17 -16.16
CA GLN A 194 -12.01 -2.43 -16.29
C GLN A 194 -12.89 -3.68 -16.24
N LYS A 195 -13.95 -3.67 -15.42
CA LYS A 195 -14.79 -4.84 -15.12
C LYS A 195 -16.21 -4.73 -15.66
N GLY A 196 -16.60 -3.56 -16.16
CA GLY A 196 -17.95 -3.28 -16.64
C GLY A 196 -18.86 -2.72 -15.55
N LYS A 197 -20.15 -2.59 -15.86
CA LYS A 197 -21.15 -2.00 -14.96
C LYS A 197 -21.16 -2.68 -13.59
N LEU A 198 -21.38 -1.90 -12.55
CA LEU A 198 -21.61 -2.44 -11.21
C LEU A 198 -22.89 -3.29 -11.22
N PRO A 199 -22.99 -4.30 -10.34
CA PRO A 199 -24.24 -5.02 -10.13
C PRO A 199 -25.28 -4.12 -9.46
N GLU A 200 -26.55 -4.44 -9.66
CA GLU A 200 -27.63 -3.84 -8.87
C GLU A 200 -27.50 -4.19 -7.38
N PRO A 201 -27.80 -3.27 -6.44
CA PRO A 201 -28.43 -1.96 -6.63
C PRO A 201 -27.43 -0.80 -6.75
N TRP A 202 -26.17 -1.06 -7.12
CA TRP A 202 -25.13 -0.03 -7.16
C TRP A 202 -25.00 0.64 -8.53
N TRP A 203 -25.84 0.27 -9.50
CA TRP A 203 -25.79 0.81 -10.86
C TRP A 203 -27.13 1.49 -11.21
N HIS A 204 -27.31 2.69 -10.67
CA HIS A 204 -28.49 3.53 -10.90
C HIS A 204 -28.10 4.89 -11.49
#